data_AF-A0A8T3VXD4-F1
#
_entry.id   AF-A0A8T3VXD4-F1
#
_cell.length_a   1.000
_cell.length_b   1.000
_cell.length_c   1.000
_cell.angle_alpha   90.00
_cell.angle_beta   90.00
_cell.angle_gamma   90.00
#
_symmetry.space_group_name_H-M   'P 1'
#
loop_
_entity.id
_entity.type
_entity.pdbx_description
1 polymer ?
#
loop_
_entity_poly.entity_id
_entity_poly.type
_entity_poly.pdbx_seq_one_letter_code
_entity_poly.pdbx_strand_id
1 'polypeptide(L)'
;MAVLGFTTVGSLLKDQSELVKAKDIEAFGVTVIDDAEGKHDVIKTSNAQLHLFMQLKRGNVTHMLFQSAEQVDIFFANIEAYYGKEKADGIMENVKYMSLGDARSALESRGIKDITDSQTFEDAVSSVN
;
A
#
# COMPACT_ATOMS: atom_id res chain seq x y z
N MET A 1 -10.96 -14.71 -3.62
CA MET A 1 -10.13 -14.08 -2.59
C MET A 1 -9.27 -13.03 -3.28
N ALA A 2 -9.61 -11.75 -3.12
CA ALA A 2 -8.83 -10.63 -3.59
C ALA A 2 -8.68 -9.67 -2.39
N VAL A 3 -7.49 -9.66 -1.79
CA VAL A 3 -7.19 -8.77 -0.66
C VAL A 3 -6.26 -7.68 -1.15
N LEU A 4 -6.60 -6.45 -0.79
CA LEU A 4 -5.99 -5.22 -1.29
C LEU A 4 -5.38 -4.43 -0.12
N GLY A 5 -4.09 -4.12 -0.21
CA GLY A 5 -3.40 -3.23 0.71
C GLY A 5 -3.42 -1.78 0.22
N PHE A 6 -3.58 -0.82 1.12
CA PHE A 6 -3.60 0.60 0.83
C PHE A 6 -2.65 1.33 1.77
N THR A 7 -2.04 2.41 1.29
CA THR A 7 -1.36 3.40 2.13
C THR A 7 -2.10 4.72 1.96
N THR A 8 -2.61 5.32 3.04
CA THR A 8 -3.36 6.58 2.94
C THR A 8 -3.35 7.38 4.24
N VAL A 9 -3.67 8.67 4.15
CA VAL A 9 -3.90 9.56 5.30
C VAL A 9 -5.33 9.39 5.82
N GLY A 10 -5.51 9.51 7.14
CA GLY A 10 -6.72 9.05 7.84
C GLY A 10 -8.07 9.62 7.36
N SER A 11 -8.07 10.79 6.72
CA SER A 11 -9.27 11.44 6.18
C SER A 11 -9.82 10.79 4.91
N LEU A 12 -8.97 10.17 4.08
CA LEU A 12 -9.34 9.52 2.83
C LEU A 12 -9.84 8.08 3.02
N LEU A 13 -9.62 7.48 4.21
CA LEU A 13 -10.02 6.11 4.50
C LEU A 13 -11.53 5.89 4.47
N LYS A 14 -12.33 6.88 4.86
CA LYS A 14 -13.77 6.67 5.08
C LYS A 14 -14.54 6.45 3.78
N ASP A 15 -14.32 7.32 2.80
CA ASP A 15 -15.01 7.25 1.50
C ASP A 15 -14.48 6.07 0.67
N GLN A 16 -13.17 5.81 0.76
CA GLN A 16 -12.51 4.66 0.13
C GLN A 16 -13.00 3.31 0.70
N SER A 17 -13.34 3.27 2.01
CA SER A 17 -13.85 2.05 2.65
C SER A 17 -15.23 1.61 2.14
N GLU A 18 -16.10 2.54 1.75
CA GLU A 18 -17.43 2.19 1.23
C GLU A 18 -17.35 1.60 -0.17
N LEU A 19 -16.50 2.17 -1.04
CA LEU A 19 -16.23 1.66 -2.38
C LEU A 19 -15.63 0.25 -2.36
N VAL A 20 -14.68 0.02 -1.45
CA VAL A 20 -14.01 -1.29 -1.31
C VAL A 20 -14.99 -2.35 -0.79
N LYS A 21 -15.84 -2.01 0.20
CA LYS A 21 -16.91 -2.91 0.67
C LYS A 21 -17.92 -3.27 -0.41
N ALA A 22 -18.30 -2.30 -1.25
CA ALA A 22 -19.25 -2.53 -2.35
C ALA A 22 -18.71 -3.51 -3.41
N LYS A 23 -17.39 -3.69 -3.48
CA LYS A 23 -16.69 -4.57 -4.44
C LYS A 23 -16.25 -5.90 -3.83
N ASP A 24 -16.62 -6.20 -2.59
CA ASP A 24 -16.22 -7.40 -1.83
C ASP A 24 -14.69 -7.57 -1.73
N ILE A 25 -13.98 -6.44 -1.63
CA ILE A 25 -12.53 -6.41 -1.46
C ILE A 25 -12.20 -6.16 0.01
N GLU A 26 -11.24 -6.90 0.55
CA GLU A 26 -10.72 -6.65 1.91
C GLU A 26 -9.57 -5.64 1.84
N ALA A 27 -9.74 -4.48 2.49
CA ALA A 27 -8.79 -3.37 2.53
C ALA A 27 -7.90 -3.40 3.78
N PHE A 28 -6.59 -3.27 3.61
CA PHE A 28 -5.64 -3.08 4.72
C PHE A 28 -4.87 -1.78 4.55
N GLY A 29 -5.16 -0.77 5.38
CA GLY A 29 -4.56 0.56 5.32
C GLY A 29 -3.32 0.73 6.22
N VAL A 30 -2.26 1.37 5.71
CA VAL A 30 -1.25 2.04 6.54
C VAL A 30 -1.66 3.50 6.68
N THR A 31 -1.96 3.93 7.90
CA THR A 31 -2.15 5.34 8.21
C THR A 31 -0.80 6.03 8.18
N VAL A 32 -0.65 7.01 7.30
CA VAL A 32 0.44 7.99 7.41
C VAL A 32 -0.07 9.12 8.30
N ILE A 33 0.68 9.46 9.34
CA ILE A 33 0.35 10.56 10.25
C ILE A 33 1.07 11.81 9.73
N ASP A 34 0.32 12.89 9.55
CA ASP A 34 0.88 14.22 9.35
C ASP A 34 1.44 14.72 10.69
N ASP A 35 2.73 15.04 10.74
CA ASP A 35 3.24 15.84 11.86
C ASP A 35 2.74 17.30 11.75
N ALA A 36 2.87 18.09 12.82
CA ALA A 36 2.40 19.47 12.85
C ALA A 36 3.14 20.43 11.90
N GLU A 37 4.25 19.99 11.28
CA GLU A 37 5.04 20.69 10.27
C GLU A 37 4.74 20.20 8.83
N GLY A 38 3.84 19.22 8.65
CA GLY A 38 3.52 18.65 7.34
C GLY A 38 4.57 17.66 6.83
N LYS A 39 5.43 17.12 7.71
CA LYS A 39 6.33 16.00 7.38
C LYS A 39 5.66 14.69 7.76
N HIS A 40 5.76 13.69 6.90
CA HIS A 40 5.31 12.35 7.23
C HIS A 40 6.44 11.60 7.92
N ASP A 41 6.33 11.41 9.23
CA ASP A 41 7.35 10.71 10.00
C ASP A 41 7.15 9.19 9.89
N VAL A 42 8.25 8.44 9.93
CA VAL A 42 8.23 6.97 9.88
C VAL A 42 7.59 6.47 11.18
N ILE A 43 6.30 6.17 11.14
CA ILE A 43 5.63 5.58 12.31
C ILE A 43 6.30 4.24 12.60
N LYS A 44 6.83 4.11 13.82
CA LYS A 44 7.21 2.81 14.40
C LYS A 44 5.98 1.90 14.42
N THR A 45 5.83 1.10 13.36
CA THR A 45 5.02 -0.12 13.27
C THR A 45 3.71 -0.05 14.07
N SER A 46 2.71 0.63 13.52
CA SER A 46 1.36 0.60 14.10
C SER A 46 0.79 -0.82 14.03
N ASN A 47 -0.16 -1.16 14.92
CA ASN A 47 -0.84 -2.46 14.90
C ASN A 47 -1.47 -2.78 13.52
N ALA A 48 -1.96 -1.75 12.82
CA ALA A 48 -2.52 -1.89 11.48
C ALA A 48 -1.44 -2.29 10.45
N GLN A 49 -0.25 -1.69 10.54
CA GLN A 49 0.87 -2.00 9.65
C GLN A 49 1.43 -3.41 9.90
N LEU A 50 1.53 -3.82 11.16
CA LEU A 50 1.89 -5.21 11.51
C LEU A 50 0.86 -6.21 10.99
N HIS A 51 -0.43 -5.88 11.07
CA HIS A 51 -1.48 -6.72 10.52
C HIS A 51 -1.34 -6.86 9.00
N LEU A 52 -1.11 -5.76 8.28
CA LEU A 52 -0.83 -5.78 6.84
C LEU A 52 0.39 -6.66 6.52
N PHE A 53 1.49 -6.53 7.26
CA PHE A 53 2.69 -7.35 7.07
C PHE A 53 2.43 -8.85 7.29
N MET A 54 1.55 -9.21 8.22
CA MET A 54 1.13 -10.60 8.40
C MET A 54 0.28 -11.09 7.23
N GLN A 55 -0.63 -10.26 6.70
CA GLN A 55 -1.49 -10.63 5.57
C GLN A 55 -0.69 -10.76 4.27
N LEU A 56 0.29 -9.88 4.04
CA LEU A 56 1.25 -9.98 2.93
C LEU A 56 2.05 -11.27 3.01
N LYS A 57 2.64 -11.57 4.17
CA LYS A 57 3.41 -12.80 4.38
C LYS A 57 2.56 -14.07 4.19
N ARG A 58 1.26 -14.01 4.50
CA ARG A 58 0.32 -15.12 4.29
C ARG A 58 -0.10 -15.28 2.82
N GLY A 59 0.31 -14.37 1.93
CA GLY A 59 -0.11 -14.35 0.53
C GLY A 59 -1.58 -13.96 0.36
N ASN A 60 -2.20 -13.37 1.39
CA ASN A 60 -3.58 -12.95 1.30
C ASN A 60 -3.68 -11.70 0.43
N VAL A 61 -2.78 -10.73 0.63
CA VAL A 61 -2.69 -9.48 -0.14
C VAL A 61 -2.08 -9.75 -1.51
N THR A 62 -2.88 -9.55 -2.56
CA THR A 62 -2.46 -9.76 -3.96
C THR A 62 -2.25 -8.46 -4.71
N HIS A 63 -2.82 -7.36 -4.20
CA HIS A 63 -2.71 -6.05 -4.81
C HIS A 63 -2.37 -5.01 -3.75
N MET A 64 -1.61 -3.99 -4.13
CA MET A 64 -1.30 -2.84 -3.28
C MET A 64 -1.43 -1.53 -4.05
N LEU A 65 -2.14 -0.56 -3.47
CA LEU A 65 -2.30 0.77 -4.03
C LEU A 65 -1.51 1.80 -3.20
N PHE A 66 -0.66 2.56 -3.89
CA PHE A 66 0.09 3.68 -3.33
C PHE A 66 -0.39 5.02 -3.91
N GLN A 67 -0.57 6.01 -3.05
CA GLN A 67 -1.07 7.34 -3.41
C GLN A 67 0.02 8.40 -3.55
N SER A 68 1.21 8.15 -3.00
CA SER A 68 2.36 9.05 -3.16
C SER A 68 3.70 8.32 -3.15
N ALA A 69 4.73 8.96 -3.71
CA ALA A 69 6.11 8.47 -3.66
C ALA A 69 6.60 8.24 -2.22
N GLU A 70 6.22 9.12 -1.30
CA GLU A 70 6.60 9.02 0.11
C GLU A 70 6.00 7.80 0.81
N GLN A 71 4.75 7.43 0.49
CA GLN A 71 4.14 6.22 1.01
C GLN A 71 4.88 4.96 0.55
N VAL A 72 5.33 4.95 -0.71
CA VAL A 72 6.16 3.87 -1.27
C VAL A 72 7.44 3.76 -0.44
N ASP A 73 8.13 4.87 -0.21
CA ASP A 73 9.38 4.88 0.56
C ASP A 73 9.22 4.44 2.01
N ILE A 74 8.22 4.98 2.71
CA ILE A 74 7.92 4.62 4.10
C ILE A 74 7.54 3.14 4.21
N PHE A 75 6.71 2.62 3.29
CA PHE A 75 6.27 1.24 3.34
C PHE A 75 7.43 0.26 3.16
N PHE A 76 8.23 0.45 2.11
CA PHE A 76 9.35 -0.44 1.80
C PHE A 76 10.43 -0.36 2.87
N ALA A 77 10.75 0.83 3.40
CA ALA A 77 11.67 0.96 4.53
C ALA A 77 11.20 0.16 5.75
N ASN A 78 9.90 0.18 6.05
CA ASN A 78 9.34 -0.52 7.20
C ASN A 78 9.29 -2.05 7.03
N ILE A 79 8.89 -2.55 5.85
CA ILE A 79 8.83 -4.00 5.62
C ILE A 79 10.24 -4.61 5.55
N GLU A 80 11.21 -3.89 4.96
CA GLU A 80 12.62 -4.28 4.96
C GLU A 80 13.22 -4.25 6.36
N ALA A 81 12.90 -3.23 7.18
CA ALA A 81 13.32 -3.19 8.57
C ALA A 81 12.73 -4.33 9.41
N TYR A 82 11.50 -4.76 9.12
CA TYR A 82 10.80 -5.79 9.88
C TYR A 82 11.21 -7.22 9.51
N TYR A 83 11.29 -7.54 8.21
CA TYR A 83 11.60 -8.90 7.73
C TYR A 83 13.05 -9.09 7.27
N GLY A 84 13.78 -8.00 7.02
CA GLY A 84 15.03 -8.01 6.29
C GLY A 84 14.80 -7.98 4.77
N LYS A 85 15.70 -7.32 4.04
CA LYS A 85 15.56 -7.03 2.60
C LYS A 85 15.21 -8.25 1.74
N GLU A 86 15.99 -9.34 1.82
CA GLU A 86 15.77 -10.54 1.01
C GLU A 86 14.40 -11.19 1.26
N LYS A 87 13.91 -11.16 2.50
CA LYS A 87 12.59 -11.72 2.84
C LYS A 87 11.47 -10.79 2.43
N ALA A 88 11.68 -9.48 2.53
CA ALA A 88 10.72 -8.50 2.04
C ALA A 88 10.51 -8.68 0.53
N ASP A 89 11.59 -8.78 -0.25
CA ASP A 89 11.52 -9.00 -1.70
C ASP A 89 10.70 -10.25 -2.05
N GLY A 90 10.93 -11.38 -1.35
CA GLY A 90 10.16 -12.61 -1.55
C GLY A 90 8.69 -12.55 -1.12
N ILE A 91 8.36 -11.77 -0.08
CA ILE A 91 6.96 -11.53 0.31
C ILE A 91 6.24 -10.68 -0.74
N MET A 92 6.96 -9.76 -1.36
CA MET A 92 6.45 -8.76 -2.27
C MET A 92 6.42 -9.22 -3.74
N GLU A 93 7.01 -10.37 -4.07
CA GLU A 93 7.13 -10.92 -5.43
C GLU A 93 5.77 -11.15 -6.12
N ASN A 94 4.77 -11.60 -5.38
CA ASN A 94 3.44 -11.94 -5.93
C ASN A 94 2.41 -10.81 -5.79
N VAL A 95 2.84 -9.63 -5.34
CA VAL A 95 1.97 -8.48 -5.15
C VAL A 95 1.95 -7.67 -6.44
N LYS A 96 0.75 -7.38 -6.95
CA LYS A 96 0.54 -6.43 -8.04
C LYS A 96 0.47 -5.01 -7.50
N TYR A 97 1.17 -4.08 -8.14
CA TYR A 97 1.25 -2.70 -7.66
C TYR A 97 0.34 -1.80 -8.48
N MET A 98 -0.33 -0.90 -7.78
CA MET A 98 -1.15 0.15 -8.35
C MET A 98 -0.64 1.49 -7.82
N SER A 99 -0.58 2.47 -8.71
CA SER A 99 -0.12 3.82 -8.37
C SER A 99 -1.18 4.86 -8.69
N LEU A 100 -1.21 5.89 -7.85
CA LEU A 100 -1.83 7.18 -8.13
C LEU A 100 -0.75 8.25 -8.05
N GLY A 101 -0.80 9.23 -8.95
CA GLY A 101 0.10 10.39 -8.92
C GLY A 101 1.58 10.02 -9.05
N ASP A 102 2.41 10.54 -8.14
CA ASP A 102 3.87 10.39 -8.18
C ASP A 102 4.38 9.05 -7.63
N ALA A 103 3.50 8.22 -7.05
CA ALA A 103 3.87 6.89 -6.55
C ALA A 103 4.47 5.98 -7.63
N ARG A 104 4.08 6.19 -8.89
CA ARG A 104 4.57 5.39 -10.03
C ARG A 104 6.10 5.44 -10.15
N SER A 105 6.67 6.65 -10.16
CA SER A 105 8.10 6.83 -10.34
C SER A 105 8.92 6.25 -9.18
N ALA A 106 8.37 6.28 -7.96
CA ALA A 106 9.00 5.67 -6.79
C ALA A 106 9.02 4.13 -6.87
N LEU A 107 7.94 3.52 -7.33
CA LEU A 107 7.87 2.07 -7.57
C LEU A 107 8.82 1.63 -8.69
N GLU A 108 8.86 2.37 -9.81
CA GLU A 108 9.78 2.10 -10.93
C GLU A 108 11.26 2.19 -10.49
N SER A 109 11.60 3.17 -9.64
CA SER A 109 12.95 3.35 -9.09
C SER A 109 13.40 2.17 -8.23
N ARG A 110 12.46 1.39 -7.68
CA ARG A 110 12.72 0.14 -6.95
C ARG A 110 12.83 -1.09 -7.85
N GLY A 111 12.71 -0.92 -9.16
CA GLY A 111 12.76 -2.02 -10.13
C GLY A 111 11.45 -2.78 -10.31
N ILE A 112 10.35 -2.27 -9.75
CA ILE A 112 9.00 -2.80 -9.98
C ILE A 112 8.55 -2.35 -11.36
N LYS A 113 8.19 -3.31 -12.22
CA LYS A 113 7.84 -3.04 -13.63
C LYS A 113 6.36 -3.23 -13.93
N ASP A 114 5.68 -4.09 -13.17
CA ASP A 114 4.26 -4.39 -13.36
C ASP A 114 3.42 -3.50 -12.42
N ILE A 115 3.22 -2.25 -12.86
CA ILE A 115 2.49 -1.22 -12.11
C ILE A 115 1.29 -0.77 -12.94
N THR A 116 0.09 -0.95 -12.39
CA THR A 116 -1.14 -0.41 -12.97
C THR A 116 -1.30 1.04 -12.55
N ASP A 117 -1.23 1.94 -13.51
CA ASP A 117 -1.42 3.36 -13.26
C ASP A 117 -2.91 3.72 -13.27
N SER A 118 -3.38 4.34 -12.20
CA SER A 118 -4.77 4.76 -12.06
C SER A 118 -4.82 6.27 -11.85
N GLN A 119 -5.81 6.93 -12.46
CA GLN A 119 -6.01 8.37 -12.24
C GLN A 119 -6.82 8.64 -10.97
N THR A 120 -7.70 7.70 -10.61
CA THR A 120 -8.53 7.79 -9.40
C THR A 120 -8.50 6.50 -8.60
N PHE A 121 -8.90 6.60 -7.32
CA PHE A 121 -9.06 5.43 -6.46
C PHE A 121 -10.10 4.44 -7.01
N GLU A 122 -11.17 4.95 -7.62
CA GLU A 122 -12.25 4.14 -8.20
C GLU A 122 -11.75 3.30 -9.39
N ASP A 123 -10.88 3.87 -10.22
CA ASP A 123 -10.22 3.16 -11.32
C ASP A 123 -9.32 2.04 -10.78
N ALA A 124 -8.52 2.35 -9.75
CA ALA A 124 -7.63 1.38 -9.12
C ALA A 124 -8.42 0.19 -8.57
N VAL A 125 -9.50 0.45 -7.83
CA VAL A 125 -10.36 -0.62 -7.28
C VAL A 125 -11.06 -1.41 -8.40
N SER A 126 -11.44 -0.76 -9.50
CA SER A 126 -12.07 -1.44 -10.65
C SER A 126 -11.10 -2.34 -11.42
N SER A 127 -9.79 -2.08 -11.32
CA SER A 127 -8.74 -2.87 -11.97
C SER A 127 -8.39 -4.20 -11.26
N VAL A 128 -8.94 -4.44 -10.06
CA VAL A 128 -8.61 -5.60 -9.20
C VAL A 128 -9.35 -6.89 -9.61
N ASN A 129 -10.01 -6.91 -10.78
CA ASN A 129 -10.79 -8.05 -11.28
C ASN A 129 -9.96 -9.12 -11.98
#